data_AF-A0A2K1Q2I1-F1
#
_entry.id   AF-A0A2K1Q2I1-F1
#
_cell.length_a   1.000
_cell.length_b   1.000
_cell.length_c   1.000
_cell.angle_alpha   90.00
_cell.angle_beta   90.00
_cell.angle_gamma   90.00
#
_symmetry.space_group_name_H-M   'P 1'
#
loop_
_entity.id
_entity.type
_entity.pdbx_description
1 polymer ?
#
loop_
_entity_poly.entity_id
_entity_poly.type
_entity_poly.pdbx_seq_one_letter_code
_entity_poly.pdbx_strand_id
1 'polypeptide(L)'
;MNATTERAVDRWFSSYSADHVNPVNQLIHVFCVPAILWSVIALLWCVPVPGTWFRPGMWAAFAMFAAWSYYFRLSRALGLGMLLVFIVISWSMRWLHGTIGSAQLAWLALAVFVVAWIGQFIGHKIEGRKPSFLTDLTYLLIGPLWVLAKLYRKLGIAY
;
A
#
# COMPACT_ATOMS: atom_id res chain seq x y z
N MET A 1 -18.39 30.19 -15.33
CA MET A 1 -18.18 29.48 -14.05
C MET A 1 -17.38 28.22 -14.35
N ASN A 2 -16.08 28.21 -14.07
CA ASN A 2 -15.26 27.01 -14.27
C ASN A 2 -15.63 26.02 -13.16
N ALA A 3 -16.45 25.02 -13.49
CA ALA A 3 -16.51 23.81 -12.69
C ALA A 3 -15.13 23.17 -12.76
N THR A 4 -14.28 23.43 -11.76
CA THR A 4 -13.05 22.67 -11.58
C THR A 4 -13.47 21.23 -11.42
N THR A 5 -13.25 20.43 -12.47
CA THR A 5 -13.49 18.99 -12.44
C THR A 5 -12.64 18.43 -11.32
N GLU A 6 -13.30 17.98 -10.25
CA GLU A 6 -12.62 17.39 -9.09
C GLU A 6 -11.70 16.27 -9.57
N ARG A 7 -10.45 16.24 -9.11
CA ARG A 7 -9.51 15.21 -9.55
C ARG A 7 -9.97 13.87 -9.00
N ALA A 8 -9.74 12.79 -9.76
CA ALA A 8 -10.14 11.46 -9.33
C ALA A 8 -9.54 11.07 -7.97
N VAL A 9 -8.31 11.51 -7.69
CA VAL A 9 -7.65 11.27 -6.40
C VAL A 9 -8.36 11.95 -5.23
N ASP A 10 -8.91 13.15 -5.43
CA ASP A 10 -9.58 13.91 -4.38
C ASP A 10 -10.90 13.23 -4.00
N ARG A 11 -11.66 12.71 -4.99
CA ARG A 11 -12.86 11.91 -4.74
C ARG A 11 -12.58 10.65 -3.93
N TRP A 12 -11.56 9.89 -4.31
CA TRP A 12 -11.15 8.68 -3.59
C TRP A 12 -10.75 9.01 -2.15
N PHE A 13 -9.98 10.08 -1.95
CA PHE A 13 -9.55 10.50 -0.62
C PHE A 13 -10.69 11.05 0.23
N SER A 14 -11.64 11.77 -0.36
CA SER A 14 -12.83 12.26 0.32
C SER A 14 -13.64 11.08 0.86
N SER A 15 -13.97 10.11 -0.01
CA SER A 15 -14.73 8.94 0.41
C SER A 15 -13.97 8.06 1.40
N TYR A 16 -12.68 7.82 1.19
CA TYR A 16 -11.88 7.02 2.12
C TYR A 16 -11.73 7.72 3.48
N SER A 17 -11.49 9.04 3.50
CA SER A 17 -11.36 9.79 4.75
C SER A 17 -12.67 9.86 5.52
N ALA A 18 -13.81 9.84 4.84
CA ALA A 18 -15.12 9.77 5.49
C ALA A 18 -15.27 8.51 6.34
N ASP A 19 -14.60 7.40 6.00
CA ASP A 19 -14.60 6.16 6.78
C ASP A 19 -13.53 6.12 7.88
N HIS A 20 -12.66 7.12 7.98
CA HIS A 20 -11.48 7.14 8.86
C HIS A 20 -11.36 8.48 9.59
N VAL A 21 -12.31 8.79 10.47
CA VAL A 21 -12.36 10.06 11.20
C VAL A 21 -11.63 9.95 12.54
N ASN A 22 -11.66 8.78 13.20
CA ASN A 22 -11.03 8.61 14.51
C ASN A 22 -9.49 8.68 14.41
N PRO A 23 -8.81 9.55 15.19
CA PRO A 23 -7.36 9.72 15.10
C PRO A 23 -6.57 8.45 15.48
N VAL A 24 -7.10 7.61 16.38
CA VAL A 24 -6.47 6.32 16.74
C VAL A 24 -6.54 5.36 15.57
N ASN A 25 -7.71 5.23 14.93
CA ASN A 25 -7.86 4.40 13.73
C ASN A 25 -6.94 4.88 12.60
N GLN A 26 -6.86 6.20 12.40
CA GLN A 26 -5.97 6.82 11.43
C GLN A 26 -4.49 6.51 11.73
N LEU A 27 -4.07 6.55 13.00
CA LEU A 27 -2.70 6.22 13.41
C LEU A 27 -2.37 4.75 13.15
N ILE A 28 -3.28 3.85 13.51
CA ILE A 28 -3.16 2.42 13.20
C ILE A 28 -2.98 2.22 11.70
N HIS A 29 -3.77 2.88 10.85
CA HIS A 29 -3.64 2.82 9.39
C HIS A 29 -2.25 3.25 8.90
N VAL A 30 -1.69 4.33 9.46
CA VAL A 30 -0.37 4.84 9.06
C VAL A 30 0.74 3.80 9.25
N PHE A 31 0.60 2.87 10.21
CA PHE A 31 1.57 1.79 10.42
C PHE A 31 1.17 0.49 9.74
N CYS A 32 -0.09 0.07 9.88
CA CYS A 32 -0.54 -1.22 9.37
C CYS A 32 -0.63 -1.25 7.84
N VAL A 33 -1.03 -0.17 7.17
CA VAL A 33 -1.16 -0.16 5.70
C VAL A 33 0.19 -0.33 5.01
N PRO A 34 1.27 0.40 5.37
CA PRO A 34 2.60 0.13 4.84
C PRO A 34 3.11 -1.29 5.14
N ALA A 35 2.82 -1.83 6.33
CA ALA A 35 3.20 -3.20 6.70
C ALA A 35 2.45 -4.26 5.86
N ILE A 36 1.17 -4.05 5.58
CA ILE A 36 0.37 -4.90 4.68
C ILE A 36 0.92 -4.80 3.25
N LEU A 37 1.19 -3.60 2.75
CA LEU A 37 1.78 -3.43 1.42
C LEU A 37 3.12 -4.18 1.30
N TRP A 38 4.00 -4.00 2.29
CA TRP A 38 5.30 -4.67 2.35
C TRP A 38 5.15 -6.19 2.36
N SER A 39 4.27 -6.73 3.20
CA SER A 39 4.06 -8.18 3.32
C SER A 39 3.45 -8.80 2.07
N VAL A 40 2.50 -8.12 1.41
CA VAL A 40 1.95 -8.58 0.12
C VAL A 40 3.04 -8.65 -0.94
N ILE A 41 3.89 -7.62 -1.02
CA ILE A 41 5.02 -7.62 -1.97
C ILE A 41 6.01 -8.74 -1.64
N ALA A 42 6.30 -8.98 -0.36
CA ALA A 42 7.17 -10.08 0.06
C ALA A 42 6.61 -11.46 -0.29
N LEU A 43 5.32 -11.69 -0.06
CA LEU A 43 4.66 -12.94 -0.46
C LEU A 43 4.71 -13.15 -1.97
N LEU A 44 4.42 -12.10 -2.76
CA LEU A 44 4.56 -12.14 -4.21
C LEU A 44 6.01 -12.36 -4.67
N TRP A 45 6.98 -11.83 -3.92
CA TRP A 45 8.41 -12.00 -4.21
C TRP A 45 8.84 -13.46 -4.07
N CYS A 46 8.25 -14.18 -3.11
CA CYS A 46 8.52 -15.58 -2.84
C CYS A 46 7.84 -16.55 -3.82
N VAL A 47 6.93 -16.07 -4.68
CA VAL A 47 6.28 -16.92 -5.69
C VAL A 47 7.34 -17.41 -6.70
N PRO A 48 7.50 -18.74 -6.88
CA PRO A 48 8.45 -19.29 -7.83
C PRO A 48 8.22 -18.75 -9.25
N VAL A 49 9.32 -18.44 -9.93
CA VAL A 49 9.30 -18.01 -11.32
C VAL A 49 9.76 -19.19 -12.18
N PRO A 50 8.93 -19.70 -13.12
CA PRO A 50 9.30 -20.85 -13.92
C PRO A 50 10.40 -20.49 -14.93
N GLY A 51 11.29 -21.46 -15.18
CA GLY A 51 12.40 -21.31 -16.11
C GLY A 51 13.56 -20.47 -15.55
N THR A 52 14.43 -20.01 -16.45
CA THR A 52 15.70 -19.33 -16.10
C THR A 52 15.79 -17.90 -16.60
N TRP A 53 14.78 -17.43 -17.34
CA TRP A 53 14.78 -16.11 -18.00
C TRP A 53 14.56 -14.97 -17.00
N PHE A 54 13.97 -15.28 -15.85
CA PHE A 54 13.55 -14.30 -14.85
C PHE A 54 14.02 -14.71 -13.46
N ARG A 55 14.04 -13.74 -12.55
CA ARG A 55 14.49 -13.90 -11.16
C ARG A 55 13.31 -13.84 -10.18
N PRO A 56 13.46 -14.38 -8.96
CA PRO A 56 12.51 -14.16 -7.87
C PRO A 56 12.19 -12.67 -7.72
N GLY A 57 10.92 -12.34 -7.46
CA GLY A 57 10.44 -10.96 -7.47
C GLY A 57 9.79 -10.49 -8.77
N MET A 58 9.80 -11.28 -9.86
CA MET A 58 9.15 -10.89 -11.12
C MET A 58 7.67 -10.55 -10.95
N TRP A 59 6.91 -11.40 -10.26
CA TRP A 59 5.47 -11.17 -10.03
C TRP A 59 5.21 -9.93 -9.17
N ALA A 60 6.04 -9.71 -8.15
CA ALA A 60 6.01 -8.50 -7.35
C ALA A 60 6.30 -7.25 -8.22
N ALA A 61 7.30 -7.31 -9.11
CA ALA A 61 7.63 -6.21 -10.01
C ALA A 61 6.48 -5.84 -10.95
N PHE A 62 5.81 -6.84 -11.55
CA PHE A 62 4.61 -6.59 -12.37
C PHE A 62 3.47 -5.96 -11.56
N ALA A 63 3.18 -6.49 -10.37
CA ALA A 63 2.14 -5.95 -9.51
C ALA A 63 2.44 -4.50 -9.08
N MET A 64 3.68 -4.23 -8.66
CA MET A 64 4.13 -2.88 -8.30
C MET A 64 4.07 -1.92 -9.50
N PHE A 65 4.48 -2.36 -10.69
CA PHE A 65 4.41 -1.53 -11.89
C PHE A 65 2.96 -1.19 -12.28
N ALA A 66 2.06 -2.16 -12.19
CA ALA A 66 0.63 -1.95 -12.45
C ALA A 66 0.03 -0.96 -11.42
N ALA A 67 0.30 -1.17 -10.13
CA ALA A 67 -0.14 -0.28 -9.06
C ALA A 67 0.43 1.14 -9.20
N TRP A 68 1.74 1.24 -9.48
CA TRP A 68 2.40 2.52 -9.74
C TRP A 68 1.78 3.25 -10.93
N SER A 69 1.55 2.55 -12.04
CA SER A 69 0.91 3.12 -13.22
C SER A 69 -0.49 3.66 -12.91
N TYR A 70 -1.24 2.96 -12.06
CA TYR A 70 -2.52 3.43 -11.56
C TYR A 70 -2.38 4.70 -10.70
N TYR A 71 -1.46 4.72 -9.73
CA TYR A 71 -1.21 5.89 -8.88
C TYR A 71 -0.73 7.11 -9.66
N PHE A 72 0.15 6.91 -10.64
CA PHE A 72 0.69 7.98 -11.47
C PHE A 72 -0.40 8.64 -12.34
N ARG A 73 -1.42 7.88 -12.75
CA ARG A 73 -2.62 8.43 -13.42
C ARG A 73 -3.51 9.23 -12.48
N LEU A 74 -3.57 8.90 -11.19
CA LEU A 74 -4.36 9.62 -10.19
C LEU A 74 -3.71 10.95 -9.78
N SER A 75 -2.40 10.95 -9.50
CA SER A 75 -1.58 12.13 -9.27
C SER A 75 -0.12 11.80 -9.59
N ARG A 76 0.50 12.59 -10.46
CA ARG A 76 1.91 12.40 -10.83
C ARG A 76 2.84 12.50 -9.62
N ALA A 77 2.59 13.46 -8.73
CA ALA A 77 3.40 13.68 -7.54
C ALA A 77 3.31 12.53 -6.54
N LEU A 78 2.10 12.00 -6.29
CA LEU A 78 1.94 10.80 -5.45
C LEU A 78 2.46 9.54 -6.14
N GLY A 79 2.32 9.43 -7.46
CA GLY A 79 2.89 8.33 -8.24
C GLY A 79 4.41 8.28 -8.14
N LEU A 80 5.09 9.42 -8.19
CA LEU A 80 6.53 9.51 -7.96
C LEU A 80 6.91 9.11 -6.53
N GLY A 81 6.14 9.54 -5.52
CA GLY A 81 6.36 9.12 -4.15
C GLY A 81 6.18 7.61 -3.95
N MET A 82 5.14 7.02 -4.54
CA MET A 82 4.91 5.58 -4.51
C MET A 82 5.99 4.80 -5.27
N LEU A 83 6.57 5.36 -6.34
CA LEU A 83 7.72 4.77 -7.01
C LEU A 83 8.91 4.63 -6.05
N LEU A 84 9.21 5.69 -5.28
CA LEU A 84 10.27 5.65 -4.27
C LEU A 84 9.98 4.61 -3.18
N VAL A 85 8.73 4.53 -2.71
CA VAL A 85 8.30 3.49 -1.76
C VAL A 85 8.54 2.10 -2.34
N PHE A 86 8.15 1.83 -3.59
CA PHE A 86 8.37 0.53 -4.22
C PHE A 86 9.84 0.21 -4.45
N ILE A 87 10.69 1.19 -4.75
CA ILE A 87 12.14 1.00 -4.83
C ILE A 87 12.68 0.56 -3.46
N VAL A 88 12.31 1.25 -2.37
CA VAL A 88 12.74 0.91 -1.01
C VAL A 88 12.27 -0.49 -0.62
N ILE A 89 11.00 -0.82 -0.87
CA ILE A 89 10.47 -2.16 -0.61
C ILE A 89 11.26 -3.19 -1.43
N SER A 90 11.47 -2.96 -2.73
CA SER A 90 12.20 -3.88 -3.61
C SER A 90 13.64 -4.14 -3.14
N TRP A 91 14.34 -3.12 -2.66
CA TRP A 91 15.66 -3.29 -2.06
C TRP A 91 15.60 -4.12 -0.78
N SER A 92 14.63 -3.86 0.10
CA SER A 92 14.44 -4.67 1.31
C SER A 92 14.11 -6.13 0.97
N MET A 93 13.30 -6.38 -0.06
CA MET A 93 12.97 -7.73 -0.52
C MET A 93 14.19 -8.45 -1.04
N ARG A 94 14.97 -7.80 -1.92
CA ARG A 94 16.18 -8.37 -2.47
C ARG A 94 17.18 -8.72 -1.39
N TRP A 95 17.35 -7.84 -0.40
CA TRP A 95 18.24 -8.09 0.73
C TRP A 95 17.75 -9.27 1.58
N LEU A 96 16.52 -9.23 2.10
CA LEU A 96 15.98 -10.29 2.95
C LEU A 96 15.91 -11.63 2.24
N HIS A 97 15.42 -11.66 1.00
CA HIS A 97 15.35 -12.89 0.21
C HIS A 97 16.74 -13.53 0.05
N GLY A 98 17.78 -12.72 -0.16
CA GLY A 98 19.16 -13.18 -0.25
C GLY A 98 19.77 -13.64 1.08
N THR A 99 19.35 -13.06 2.22
CA THR A 99 19.90 -13.40 3.54
C THR A 99 19.19 -14.56 4.24
N ILE A 100 17.86 -14.61 4.18
CA ILE A 100 17.07 -15.60 4.92
C ILE A 100 16.38 -16.63 4.01
N GLY A 101 16.39 -16.43 2.69
CA GLY A 101 15.75 -17.33 1.73
C GLY A 101 14.24 -17.15 1.59
N SER A 102 13.65 -17.77 0.57
CA SER A 102 12.22 -17.61 0.23
C SER A 102 11.27 -18.07 1.33
N ALA A 103 11.54 -19.23 1.96
CA ALA A 103 10.61 -19.84 2.90
C ALA A 103 10.48 -19.00 4.17
N GLN A 104 11.61 -18.57 4.74
CA GLN A 104 11.66 -17.72 5.93
C GLN A 104 11.07 -16.33 5.64
N LEU A 105 11.35 -15.75 4.47
CA LEU A 105 10.74 -14.49 4.05
C LEU A 105 9.21 -14.62 3.92
N ALA A 106 8.71 -15.73 3.37
CA ALA A 106 7.27 -15.98 3.27
C ALA A 106 6.60 -16.07 4.65
N TRP A 107 7.20 -16.78 5.60
CA TRP A 107 6.68 -16.86 6.97
C TRP A 107 6.73 -15.53 7.71
N LEU A 108 7.82 -14.77 7.55
CA LEU A 108 7.93 -13.41 8.10
C LEU A 108 6.83 -12.51 7.52
N ALA A 109 6.66 -12.55 6.20
CA ALA A 109 5.63 -11.76 5.52
C ALA A 109 4.23 -12.15 5.98
N LEU A 110 3.94 -13.44 6.13
CA LEU A 110 2.66 -13.92 6.64
C LEU A 110 2.39 -13.44 8.08
N ALA A 111 3.40 -13.51 8.95
CA ALA A 111 3.27 -13.02 10.33
C ALA A 111 2.98 -11.50 10.35
N VAL A 112 3.73 -10.71 9.59
CA VAL A 112 3.49 -9.26 9.46
C VAL A 112 2.11 -8.97 8.90
N PHE A 113 1.69 -9.70 7.86
CA PHE A 113 0.38 -9.56 7.23
C PHE A 113 -0.75 -9.79 8.24
N VAL A 114 -0.70 -10.89 8.99
CA VAL A 114 -1.73 -11.24 9.99
C VAL A 114 -1.77 -10.19 11.10
N VAL A 115 -0.63 -9.83 11.68
CA VAL A 115 -0.57 -8.84 12.77
C VAL A 115 -1.08 -7.47 12.31
N ALA A 116 -0.68 -7.02 11.12
CA ALA A 116 -1.12 -5.74 10.59
C ALA A 116 -2.61 -5.72 10.27
N TRP A 117 -3.18 -6.82 9.77
CA TRP A 117 -4.62 -6.95 9.56
C TRP A 117 -5.42 -6.98 10.85
N ILE A 118 -4.93 -7.68 11.89
CA ILE A 118 -5.54 -7.62 13.22
C ILE A 118 -5.58 -6.16 13.70
N GLY A 119 -4.47 -5.43 13.55
CA GLY A 119 -4.40 -4.00 13.84
C GLY A 119 -5.46 -3.19 13.06
N GLN A 120 -5.53 -3.35 11.74
CA GLN A 120 -6.56 -2.71 10.89
C GLN A 120 -7.97 -2.95 11.41
N PHE A 121 -8.33 -4.20 11.72
CA PHE A 121 -9.67 -4.55 12.20
C PHE A 121 -9.96 -3.96 13.58
N ILE A 122 -8.97 -3.91 14.47
CA ILE A 122 -9.10 -3.21 15.76
C ILE A 122 -9.37 -1.72 15.51
N GLY A 123 -8.63 -1.09 14.60
CA GLY A 123 -8.84 0.31 14.21
C GLY A 123 -10.26 0.57 13.71
N HIS A 124 -10.77 -0.28 12.82
CA HIS A 124 -12.15 -0.18 12.31
C HIS A 124 -13.20 -0.45 13.38
N LYS A 125 -12.93 -1.37 14.33
CA LYS A 125 -13.82 -1.58 15.47
C LYS A 125 -13.92 -0.32 16.35
N ILE A 126 -12.82 0.40 16.55
CA ILE A 126 -12.79 1.67 17.27
C ILE A 126 -13.52 2.77 16.49
N GLU A 127 -13.37 2.80 15.16
CA GLU A 127 -14.06 3.74 14.28
C GLU A 127 -15.59 3.52 14.24
N GLY A 128 -16.04 2.28 14.43
CA GLY A 128 -17.46 1.91 14.28
C GLY A 128 -17.93 1.81 12.82
N ARG A 129 -17.01 1.95 11.86
CA ARG A 129 -17.26 1.78 10.42
C ARG A 129 -16.55 0.55 9.88
N LYS A 130 -17.21 -0.10 8.91
CA LYS A 130 -16.63 -1.26 8.22
C LYS A 130 -15.43 -0.83 7.37
N PRO A 131 -14.44 -1.71 7.17
CA PRO A 131 -13.35 -1.43 6.25
C PRO A 131 -13.84 -1.15 4.82
N SER A 132 -13.36 -0.07 4.21
CA SER A 132 -13.83 0.38 2.89
C SER A 132 -13.56 -0.65 1.78
N PHE A 133 -12.55 -1.52 1.90
CA PHE A 133 -12.32 -2.55 0.88
C PHE A 133 -13.41 -3.63 0.81
N LEU A 134 -14.26 -3.74 1.84
CA LEU A 134 -15.43 -4.63 1.81
C LEU A 134 -16.53 -4.12 0.89
N THR A 135 -16.52 -2.81 0.56
CA THR A 135 -17.46 -2.23 -0.40
C THR A 135 -16.86 -2.19 -1.81
N ASP A 136 -15.56 -1.87 -1.92
CA ASP A 136 -14.83 -1.86 -3.19
C ASP A 136 -13.36 -2.22 -2.97
N LEU A 137 -12.89 -3.30 -3.60
CA LEU A 137 -11.51 -3.77 -3.50
C LEU A 137 -10.48 -2.72 -3.95
N THR A 138 -10.87 -1.74 -4.77
CA THR A 138 -10.02 -0.61 -5.16
C THR A 138 -9.49 0.16 -3.95
N TYR A 139 -10.22 0.17 -2.82
CA TYR A 139 -9.75 0.81 -1.59
C TYR A 139 -8.48 0.17 -1.00
N LEU A 140 -8.14 -1.07 -1.35
CA LEU A 140 -6.83 -1.65 -1.02
C LEU A 140 -5.69 -0.91 -1.72
N LEU A 141 -5.92 -0.41 -2.94
CA LEU A 141 -4.96 0.42 -3.66
C LEU A 141 -4.96 1.87 -3.13
N ILE A 142 -6.12 2.40 -2.73
CA ILE A 142 -6.25 3.77 -2.22
C ILE A 142 -5.59 3.94 -0.85
N GLY A 143 -5.69 2.95 0.05
CA GLY A 143 -5.13 3.02 1.40
C GLY A 143 -3.65 3.45 1.44
N PRO A 144 -2.72 2.76 0.74
CA PRO A 144 -1.31 3.15 0.69
C PRO A 144 -1.10 4.57 0.17
N LEU A 145 -1.82 4.94 -0.89
CA LEU A 145 -1.73 6.26 -1.49
C LEU A 145 -2.22 7.36 -0.53
N TRP A 146 -3.27 7.08 0.24
CA TRP A 146 -3.81 7.98 1.26
C TRP A 146 -2.84 8.18 2.43
N VAL A 147 -2.14 7.12 2.86
CA VAL A 147 -1.07 7.23 3.87
C VAL A 147 0.09 8.08 3.36
N LEU A 148 0.52 7.89 2.10
CA LEU A 148 1.53 8.75 1.49
C LEU A 148 1.07 10.21 1.39
N ALA A 149 -0.19 10.45 1.01
CA ALA A 149 -0.76 11.78 0.92
C ALA A 149 -0.80 12.49 2.29
N LYS A 150 -1.05 11.75 3.38
CA LYS A 150 -0.92 12.28 4.74
C LYS A 150 0.50 12.74 5.06
N LEU A 151 1.50 11.95 4.68
CA LEU A 151 2.90 12.33 4.83
C LEU A 151 3.21 13.61 4.04
N TYR A 152 2.76 13.70 2.78
CA TYR A 152 2.94 14.88 1.95
C TYR A 152 2.32 16.13 2.59
N ARG A 153 1.07 16.04 3.08
CA ARG A 153 0.42 17.14 3.80
C ARG A 153 1.19 17.57 5.04
N LYS A 154 1.73 16.62 5.81
CA LYS A 154 2.56 16.92 6.99
C LYS A 154 3.88 17.62 6.62
N LEU A 155 4.44 17.30 5.45
CA LEU A 155 5.68 17.89 4.94
C LEU A 155 5.47 19.16 4.10
N GLY A 156 4.21 19.58 3.87
CA GLY A 156 3.90 20.73 3.02
C GLY A 156 4.14 20.49 1.52
N ILE A 157 4.18 19.22 1.07
CA ILE A 157 4.39 18.86 -0.34
C ILE A 157 3.02 18.80 -1.05
N ALA A 158 2.87 19.58 -2.11
CA ALA A 158 1.67 19.56 -2.96
C ALA A 158 1.63 18.33 -3.88
N TYR A 159 0.42 17.85 -4.19
CA TYR A 159 0.22 16.71 -5.08
C TYR A 159 -1.12 16.71 -5.81
#